data_AF-A0A0H5CUF0-F1
#
_entry.id   AF-A0A0H5CUF0-F1
#
_cell.length_a   1.000
_cell.length_b   1.000
_cell.length_c   1.000
_cell.angle_alpha   90.00
_cell.angle_beta   90.00
_cell.angle_gamma   90.00
#
_symmetry.space_group_name_H-M   'P 1'
#
loop_
_entity.id
_entity.type
_entity.pdbx_description
1 polymer ?
#
loop_
_entity_poly.entity_id
_entity_poly.type
_entity_poly.pdbx_seq_one_letter_code
_entity_poly.pdbx_strand_id
1 'polypeptide(L)' 'MAMTLRLTEEQERALALLAEAQGVSKHEAAVRAITESAARRVRDKRVCALSREGRERYASLLDRLAQ' A
#
# COMPACT_ATOMS: atom_id res chain seq x y z
N MET A 1 -2.12 19.88 -14.14
CA MET A 1 -2.59 18.80 -15.04
C MET A 1 -3.94 18.33 -14.51
N ALA A 2 -4.97 18.25 -15.35
CA ALA A 2 -6.29 17.75 -14.94
C ALA A 2 -6.33 16.23 -15.17
N MET A 3 -6.73 15.47 -14.14
CA MET A 3 -6.94 14.04 -14.22
C MET A 3 -8.43 13.78 -14.01
N THR A 4 -9.07 13.14 -15.00
CA THR A 4 -10.49 12.76 -14.93
C THR A 4 -10.59 11.26 -14.74
N LEU A 5 -11.23 10.84 -13.65
CA LEU A 5 -11.53 9.44 -13.36
C LEU A 5 -12.95 9.12 -13.82
N ARG A 6 -13.16 7.98 -14.47
CA ARG A 6 -14.49 7.40 -14.67
C ARG A 6 -14.74 6.42 -13.54
N LEU A 7 -15.66 6.75 -12.65
CA LEU A 7 -16.00 5.94 -11.48
C LEU A 7 -17.37 5.31 -11.67
N THR A 8 -17.53 4.08 -11.15
CA THR A 8 -18.87 3.52 -10.93
C THR A 8 -19.55 4.25 -9.77
N GLU A 9 -20.87 4.13 -9.64
CA GLU A 9 -21.60 4.75 -8.53
C GLU A 9 -21.10 4.29 -7.15
N GLU A 10 -20.69 3.03 -7.04
CA GLU A 10 -20.14 2.47 -5.81
C GLU A 10 -18.79 3.13 -5.46
N GLN A 11 -17.93 3.29 -6.46
CA GLN A 11 -16.63 3.95 -6.29
C GLN A 11 -16.79 5.42 -5.92
N GLU A 12 -17.76 6.12 -6.53
CA GLU A 12 -18.07 7.51 -6.22
C GLU A 12 -18.54 7.66 -4.75
N ARG A 13 -19.42 6.76 -4.30
CA ARG A 13 -19.87 6.71 -2.90
C ARG A 13 -18.73 6.42 -1.93
N ALA A 14 -17.89 5.44 -2.25
CA ALA A 14 -16.72 5.11 -1.43
C ALA A 14 -15.73 6.29 -1.35
N LEU A 15 -15.48 6.98 -2.46
CA LEU A 15 -14.60 8.15 -2.50
C LEU A 15 -15.19 9.34 -1.71
N ALA A 16 -16.50 9.55 -1.79
CA ALA A 16 -17.18 10.57 -0.99
C ALA A 16 -17.03 10.31 0.52
N LEU A 17 -17.32 9.09 0.97
CA LEU A 17 -17.16 8.70 2.37
C LEU A 17 -15.71 8.85 2.85
N LEU A 18 -14.74 8.45 2.02
CA LEU A 18 -13.33 8.59 2.35
C LEU A 18 -12.93 10.07 2.49
N ALA A 19 -13.38 10.92 1.57
CA ALA A 19 -13.10 12.34 1.58
C ALA A 19 -13.72 13.05 2.80
N GLU A 20 -14.96 12.70 3.14
CA GLU A 20 -15.65 13.18 4.35
C GLU A 20 -14.92 12.76 5.62
N ALA A 21 -14.58 11.47 5.74
CA ALA A 21 -13.85 10.95 6.90
C ALA A 21 -12.48 11.61 7.10
N GLN A 22 -11.84 12.04 6.01
CA GLN A 22 -10.55 12.72 6.03
C GLN A 22 -10.67 14.25 6.12
N GLY A 23 -11.86 14.82 5.95
CA GLY A 23 -12.09 16.27 5.91
C GLY A 23 -11.43 16.97 4.73
N VAL A 24 -11.34 16.32 3.57
CA VAL A 24 -10.67 16.85 2.36
C VAL A 24 -11.55 16.73 1.12
N SER A 25 -11.10 17.31 -0.01
CA SER A 25 -11.79 17.14 -1.29
C SER A 25 -11.67 15.71 -1.82
N LYS A 26 -12.61 15.27 -2.65
CA LYS A 26 -12.55 13.96 -3.33
C LYS A 26 -11.27 13.77 -4.15
N HIS A 27 -10.77 14.85 -4.77
CA HIS A 27 -9.52 14.81 -5.52
C HIS A 27 -8.33 14.52 -4.59
N GLU A 28 -8.23 15.26 -3.49
CA GLU A 28 -7.16 15.07 -2.49
C GLU A 28 -7.23 13.66 -1.87
N ALA A 29 -8.43 13.18 -1.52
CA ALA A 29 -8.63 11.83 -1.00
C ALA A 29 -8.14 10.76 -2.00
N ALA A 30 -8.42 10.92 -3.29
CA ALA A 30 -7.94 10.01 -4.32
C ALA A 30 -6.41 10.02 -4.44
N VAL A 31 -5.79 11.21 -4.44
CA VAL A 31 -4.33 11.37 -4.48
C VAL A 31 -3.66 10.72 -3.27
N ARG A 32 -4.21 10.94 -2.06
CA ARG A 32 -3.72 10.30 -0.83
C ARG A 32 -3.85 8.79 -0.88
N ALA A 33 -5.02 8.28 -1.27
CA ALA A 33 -5.27 6.84 -1.37
C ALA A 33 -4.28 6.16 -2.33
N ILE A 34 -3.98 6.77 -3.48
CA ILE A 34 -2.98 6.28 -4.44
C ILE A 34 -1.59 6.28 -3.81
N THR A 35 -1.18 7.40 -3.22
CA THR A 35 0.15 7.57 -2.60
C THR A 35 0.37 6.55 -1.48
N GLU A 36 -0.61 6.39 -0.60
CA GLU A 36 -0.55 5.43 0.50
C GLU A 36 -0.52 3.99 0.01
N SER A 37 -1.34 3.64 -0.99
CA SER A 37 -1.38 2.31 -1.58
C SER A 37 -0.04 1.95 -2.23
N ALA A 38 0.57 2.91 -2.94
CA ALA A 38 1.90 2.76 -3.50
C ALA A 38 2.96 2.59 -2.40
N ALA A 39 2.95 3.42 -1.36
CA ALA A 39 3.89 3.34 -0.25
C ALA A 39 3.81 2.00 0.49
N ARG A 40 2.59 1.51 0.77
CA ARG A 40 2.37 0.18 1.38
C ARG A 40 2.97 -0.93 0.51
N ARG A 41 2.66 -0.95 -0.78
CA ARG A 41 3.17 -1.97 -1.72
C ARG A 41 4.69 -1.95 -1.87
N VAL A 42 5.30 -0.76 -1.91
CA VAL A 42 6.76 -0.63 -1.99
C VAL A 42 7.42 -1.11 -0.70
N ARG A 43 6.88 -0.73 0.46
CA ARG A 43 7.36 -1.21 1.76
C ARG A 43 7.28 -2.73 1.85
N ASP A 44 6.15 -3.33 1.49
CA ASP A 44 5.96 -4.78 1.56
C ASP A 44 6.94 -5.53 0.67
N LYS A 45 7.15 -5.08 -0.57
CA LYS A 45 8.16 -5.63 -1.47
C LYS A 45 9.56 -5.55 -0.88
N ARG A 46 9.92 -4.41 -0.28
CA ARG A 46 11.23 -4.21 0.35
C ARG A 46 11.43 -5.09 1.57
N VAL A 47 10.42 -5.25 2.41
CA VAL A 47 10.44 -6.17 3.57
C VAL A 47 10.61 -7.61 3.08
N CYS A 48 9.83 -8.05 2.10
CA CYS A 48 9.96 -9.40 1.54
C CYS A 48 11.36 -9.66 0.95
N ALA A 49 11.94 -8.69 0.25
CA ALA A 49 13.28 -8.80 -0.31
C ALA A 49 14.35 -8.94 0.80
N LEU A 50 14.33 -8.05 1.80
CA LEU A 50 15.26 -8.10 2.93
C LEU A 50 15.11 -9.38 3.76
N SER A 51 13.88 -9.83 3.99
CA SER A 51 13.59 -11.10 4.67
C SER A 51 14.06 -12.31 3.87
N ARG A 52 14.05 -12.25 2.53
CA ARG A 52 14.61 -13.31 1.69
C ARG A 52 16.13 -13.35 1.80
N GLU A 53 16.78 -12.19 1.64
CA GLU A 53 18.23 -12.05 1.76
C GLU A 53 18.73 -12.49 3.14
N GLY A 54 18.05 -12.08 4.21
CA GLY A 54 18.39 -12.48 5.58
C GLY A 54 18.25 -13.99 5.79
N ARG A 55 17.17 -14.62 5.30
CA ARG A 55 17.00 -16.08 5.40
C ARG A 55 18.04 -16.85 4.60
N GLU A 56 18.41 -16.38 3.41
CA GLU A 56 19.51 -16.98 2.63
C GLU A 56 20.84 -16.83 3.37
N ARG A 57 21.14 -15.65 3.92
CA ARG A 57 22.38 -15.37 4.66
C ARG A 57 22.52 -16.21 5.93
N TYR A 58 21.43 -16.42 6.66
CA TYR A 58 21.43 -17.12 7.94
C TYR A 58 20.83 -18.53 7.87
N ALA A 59 20.67 -19.11 6.67
CA ALA A 59 19.99 -20.38 6.46
C ALA A 59 20.51 -21.49 7.38
N SER A 60 21.83 -21.69 7.41
CA SER A 60 22.46 -22.73 8.23
C SER A 60 22.32 -22.52 9.74
N LEU A 61 22.24 -21.27 10.19
CA LEU A 61 21.97 -20.96 11.60
C LEU A 61 20.50 -21.22 11.94
N LEU A 62 19.59 -20.79 11.06
CA LEU A 62 18.15 -20.99 11.23
C LEU A 62 17.78 -22.48 11.22
N ASP A 63 18.39 -23.29 10.34
CA ASP A 63 18.20 -24.74 10.29
C ASP A 63 18.62 -25.43 11.60
N ARG A 64 19.70 -24.94 12.24
CA ARG A 64 20.17 -25.46 13.53
C ARG A 64 19.29 -25.03 14.71
N LEU A 65 18.67 -23.85 14.63
CA LEU A 65 17.76 -23.33 15.67
C LEU A 65 16.35 -23.94 15.58
N ALA A 66 15.99 -24.52 14.45
CA ALA A 66 14.68 -25.14 14.22
C ALA A 66 14.61 -26.63 14.66
N GLN A 67 15.69 -27.18 15.18
CA GLN A 67 15.79 -28.54 15.76
C GLN A 67 15.47 -28.52 17.26
#